data_AF-A0A935VTT0-F1
#
_entry.id   AF-A0A935VTT0-F1
#
_cell.length_a   1.000
_cell.length_b   1.000
_cell.length_c   1.000
_cell.angle_alpha   90.00
_cell.angle_beta   90.00
_cell.angle_gamma   90.00
#
_symmetry.space_group_name_H-M   'P 1'
#
loop_
_entity.id
_entity.type
_entity.pdbx_description
1 polymer ?
#
loop_
_entity_poly.entity_id
_entity_poly.type
_entity_poly.pdbx_seq_one_letter_code
_entity_poly.pdbx_strand_id
1 'polypeptide(L)'
;MREILRLKESQPILQSVHKDLLHVIQSGFIDWLKLREYSNSFDGGPVNYKPRTKAGMIHDLIEKYVRTQFSDQEGIVVDDFNGVFGMVLQDSLFIRFKKMDSTYSVRSLYTN
;
A
#
# COMPACT_ATOMS: atom_id res chain seq x y z
N MET A 1 8.72 -9.09 25.95
CA MET A 1 7.50 -8.25 25.86
C MET A 1 7.70 -7.36 24.64
N ARG A 2 6.83 -7.39 23.62
CA ARG A 2 6.98 -6.47 22.46
C ARG A 2 6.55 -5.08 22.92
N GLU A 3 7.48 -4.13 22.92
CA GLU A 3 7.20 -2.75 23.29
C GLU A 3 6.52 -2.05 22.11
N ILE A 4 5.30 -1.55 22.34
CA ILE A 4 4.57 -0.77 21.32
C ILE A 4 5.07 0.67 21.44
N LEU A 5 5.76 1.14 20.40
CA LEU A 5 6.23 2.52 20.33
C LEU A 5 5.05 3.50 20.38
N ARG A 6 5.23 4.59 21.12
CA ARG A 6 4.33 5.74 21.07
C ARG A 6 4.56 6.52 19.79
N LEU A 7 3.56 7.34 19.40
CA LEU A 7 3.62 8.13 18.17
C LEU A 7 4.91 8.94 18.03
N LYS A 8 5.35 9.62 19.09
CA LYS A 8 6.58 10.43 19.10
C LYS A 8 7.84 9.62 18.79
N GLU A 9 7.88 8.36 19.25
CA GLU A 9 9.03 7.46 19.08
C GLU A 9 9.04 6.83 17.69
N SER A 10 7.85 6.62 17.10
CA SER A 10 7.71 6.10 15.72
C SER A 10 8.00 7.15 14.64
N GLN A 11 7.91 8.44 14.99
CA GLN A 11 7.96 9.53 14.01
C GLN A 11 9.32 9.68 13.31
N PRO A 12 10.48 9.56 14.00
CA PRO A 12 11.78 9.55 13.34
C PRO A 12 11.94 8.36 12.37
N ILE A 13 11.42 7.18 12.73
CA ILE A 13 11.46 5.98 11.89
C ILE A 13 10.61 6.20 10.63
N LEU A 14 9.43 6.80 10.76
CA LEU A 14 8.59 7.12 9.61
C LEU A 14 9.24 8.19 8.71
N GLN A 15 9.88 9.20 9.31
CA GLN A 15 10.47 10.33 8.57
C GLN A 15 11.54 9.90 7.56
N SER A 16 12.29 8.82 7.83
CA SER A 16 13.33 8.34 6.92
C SER A 16 12.78 7.86 5.58
N VAL A 17 11.55 7.35 5.55
CA VAL A 17 10.91 6.79 4.34
C VAL A 17 9.68 7.58 3.87
N HIS A 18 9.25 8.60 4.62
CA HIS A 18 7.96 9.26 4.42
C HIS A 18 7.78 9.82 3.00
N LYS A 19 8.82 10.48 2.46
CA LYS A 19 8.77 11.07 1.12
C LYS A 19 8.59 9.99 0.04
N ASP A 20 9.37 8.92 0.14
CA ASP A 20 9.34 7.81 -0.82
C ASP A 20 8.02 7.04 -0.72
N LEU A 21 7.50 6.88 0.50
CA LEU A 21 6.20 6.26 0.75
C LEU A 21 5.07 7.03 0.06
N LEU A 22 5.06 8.37 0.16
CA LEU A 22 4.10 9.20 -0.56
C LEU A 22 4.27 9.07 -2.08
N HIS A 23 5.52 9.03 -2.56
CA HIS A 23 5.80 8.88 -3.98
C HIS A 23 5.28 7.56 -4.55
N VAL A 24 5.52 6.42 -3.89
CA VAL A 24 5.04 5.11 -4.37
C VAL A 24 3.51 5.02 -4.38
N ILE A 25 2.85 5.63 -3.37
CA ILE A 25 1.39 5.71 -3.33
C ILE A 25 0.88 6.52 -4.53
N GLN A 26 1.43 7.72 -4.74
CA GLN A 26 1.05 8.59 -5.85
C GLN A 26 1.28 7.92 -7.21
N SER A 27 2.41 7.25 -7.39
CA SER A 27 2.73 6.52 -8.63
C SER A 27 1.71 5.42 -8.93
N GLY A 28 1.27 4.66 -7.90
CA GLY A 28 0.21 3.65 -8.07
C GLY A 28 -1.14 4.26 -8.49
N PHE A 29 -1.51 5.41 -7.93
CA PHE A 29 -2.72 6.14 -8.37
C PHE A 29 -2.60 6.68 -9.80
N ILE A 30 -1.46 7.25 -10.16
CA ILE A 30 -1.20 7.80 -11.50
C ILE A 30 -1.29 6.71 -12.57
N ASP A 31 -0.72 5.52 -12.31
CA ASP A 31 -0.79 4.41 -13.27
C ASP A 31 -2.21 3.89 -13.46
N TRP A 32 -3.03 3.89 -12.42
CA TRP A 32 -4.46 3.59 -12.56
C TRP A 32 -5.20 4.62 -13.43
N LEU A 33 -4.87 5.91 -13.29
CA LEU A 33 -5.46 6.97 -14.13
C LEU A 33 -5.11 6.77 -15.61
N LYS A 34 -3.86 6.46 -15.93
CA LYS A 34 -3.42 6.15 -17.30
C LYS A 34 -4.17 4.95 -17.88
N LEU A 35 -4.32 3.87 -17.10
CA LEU A 35 -5.07 2.68 -17.53
C LEU A 35 -6.53 3.01 -17.84
N ARG A 36 -7.16 3.82 -16.98
CA ARG A 36 -8.54 4.27 -17.16
C ARG A 36 -8.70 5.11 -18.44
N GLU A 37 -7.78 6.04 -18.68
CA GLU A 37 -7.78 6.87 -19.90
C GLU A 37 -7.63 6.03 -21.17
N TYR A 38 -6.71 5.05 -21.15
CA TYR A 38 -6.51 4.12 -22.26
C TYR A 38 -7.72 3.20 -22.50
N SER A 39 -8.42 2.78 -21.43
CA SER A 39 -9.64 1.97 -21.58
C SER A 39 -10.82 2.75 -22.19
N ASN A 40 -10.83 4.08 -22.08
CA ASN A 40 -11.87 4.94 -22.65
C ASN A 40 -11.63 5.28 -24.13
N SER A 41 -10.47 4.89 -24.71
CA SER A 41 -10.14 5.15 -26.11
C SER A 41 -10.36 3.95 -27.05
N PHE A 42 -10.94 2.85 -26.57
CA PHE A 42 -11.21 1.66 -27.38
C PHE A 42 -12.64 1.66 -27.95
N ASP A 43 -12.77 1.82 -29.28
CA ASP A 43 -13.99 1.53 -30.07
C ASP A 43 -14.18 0.01 -30.29
N GLY A 44 -14.09 -0.77 -29.22
CA GLY A 44 -14.24 -2.23 -29.27
C GLY A 44 -15.43 -2.65 -28.42
N GLY A 45 -16.35 -3.43 -29.00
CA GLY A 45 -17.58 -3.88 -28.36
C GLY A 45 -17.38 -4.67 -27.04
N PRO A 46 -18.46 -5.22 -26.45
CA PRO A 46 -18.46 -5.62 -25.05
C PRO A 46 -17.48 -6.76 -24.75
N VAL A 47 -16.53 -6.50 -23.84
CA VAL A 47 -15.61 -7.49 -23.27
C VAL A 47 -15.97 -7.74 -21.80
N ASN A 48 -16.22 -9.00 -21.45
CA ASN A 48 -16.51 -9.41 -20.07
C ASN A 48 -15.20 -9.64 -19.29
N TYR A 49 -14.77 -8.64 -18.53
CA TYR A 49 -13.65 -8.79 -17.59
C TYR A 49 -14.12 -9.36 -16.25
N LYS A 50 -13.26 -10.14 -15.58
CA LYS A 50 -13.49 -10.49 -14.17
C LYS A 50 -13.62 -9.19 -13.35
N PRO A 51 -14.63 -9.05 -12.47
CA PRO A 51 -14.80 -7.84 -11.67
C PRO A 51 -13.64 -7.69 -10.69
N ARG A 52 -12.68 -6.81 -11.00
CA ARG A 52 -11.76 -6.24 -10.02
C ARG A 52 -12.26 -4.85 -9.66
N THR A 53 -12.31 -4.54 -8.36
CA THR A 53 -12.70 -3.21 -7.91
C THR A 53 -11.58 -2.21 -8.21
N LYS A 54 -11.93 -0.94 -8.46
CA LYS A 54 -10.96 0.15 -8.66
C LYS A 54 -9.91 0.19 -7.54
N ALA A 55 -10.38 0.05 -6.30
CA ALA A 55 -9.52 0.00 -5.11
C ALA A 55 -8.58 -1.21 -5.10
N GLY A 56 -8.99 -2.36 -5.65
CA GLY A 56 -8.12 -3.53 -5.83
C GLY A 56 -6.98 -3.23 -6.80
N MET A 57 -7.29 -2.69 -7.97
CA MET A 57 -6.26 -2.38 -8.98
C MET A 57 -5.26 -1.33 -8.48
N ILE A 58 -5.74 -0.27 -7.83
CA ILE A 58 -4.87 0.77 -7.24
C ILE A 58 -3.96 0.16 -6.17
N HIS A 59 -4.50 -0.70 -5.31
CA HIS A 59 -3.73 -1.36 -4.26
C HIS A 59 -2.63 -2.27 -4.85
N ASP A 60 -2.95 -3.07 -5.88
CA ASP A 60 -1.98 -3.92 -6.58
C ASP A 60 -0.84 -3.07 -7.21
N LEU A 61 -1.16 -1.89 -7.75
CA LEU A 61 -0.16 -0.96 -8.31
C LEU A 61 0.73 -0.33 -7.23
N ILE A 62 0.14 0.05 -6.09
CA ILE A 62 0.91 0.56 -4.93
C ILE A 62 1.84 -0.53 -4.42
N GLU A 63 1.35 -1.77 -4.27
CA GLU A 63 2.15 -2.92 -3.85
C GLU A 63 3.37 -3.13 -4.74
N LYS A 64 3.18 -3.09 -6.07
CA LYS A 64 4.29 -3.15 -7.04
C LYS A 64 5.37 -2.11 -6.71
N TYR A 65 5.00 -0.84 -6.55
CA TYR A 65 5.97 0.23 -6.30
C TYR A 65 6.63 0.12 -4.93
N VAL A 66 5.90 -0.28 -3.89
CA VAL A 66 6.46 -0.50 -2.54
C VAL A 66 7.51 -1.61 -2.60
N ARG A 67 7.20 -2.75 -3.23
CA ARG A 67 8.16 -3.85 -3.39
C ARG A 67 9.38 -3.39 -4.20
N THR A 68 9.19 -2.67 -5.30
CA THR A 68 10.34 -2.18 -6.10
C THR A 68 11.21 -1.17 -5.36
N GLN A 69 10.62 -0.26 -4.56
CA GLN A 69 11.37 0.81 -3.90
C GLN A 69 12.12 0.33 -2.65
N PHE A 70 11.53 -0.59 -1.89
CA PHE A 70 11.95 -0.86 -0.50
C PHE A 70 12.47 -2.27 -0.23
N SER A 71 12.32 -3.25 -1.14
CA SER A 71 12.69 -4.66 -0.84
C SER A 71 14.18 -4.87 -0.57
N ASP A 72 15.05 -4.03 -1.13
CA ASP A 72 16.51 -4.16 -1.00
C ASP A 72 17.10 -3.19 0.04
N GLN A 73 16.27 -2.45 0.78
CA GLN A 73 16.73 -1.47 1.77
C GLN A 73 16.97 -2.13 3.12
N GLU A 74 18.16 -1.92 3.69
CA GLU A 74 18.51 -2.44 5.01
C GLU A 74 17.56 -1.90 6.09
N GLY A 75 17.09 -2.79 6.97
CA GLY A 75 16.14 -2.44 8.02
C GLY A 75 14.70 -2.26 7.54
N ILE A 76 14.38 -2.65 6.31
CA ILE A 76 13.01 -2.67 5.79
C ILE A 76 12.65 -4.09 5.33
N VAL A 77 11.49 -4.58 5.77
CA VAL A 77 10.92 -5.85 5.31
C VAL A 77 9.57 -5.58 4.66
N VAL A 78 9.43 -5.89 3.38
CA VAL A 78 8.17 -5.77 2.63
C VAL A 78 7.62 -7.16 2.36
N ASP A 79 6.48 -7.50 2.95
CA ASP A 79 5.90 -8.84 2.82
C ASP A 79 4.39 -8.87 3.14
N ASP A 80 3.80 -10.06 3.02
CA ASP A 80 2.46 -10.41 3.44
C ASP A 80 2.46 -10.98 4.87
N PHE A 81 2.13 -10.12 5.83
CA PHE A 81 2.09 -10.50 7.25
C PHE A 81 0.69 -11.00 7.61
N ASN A 82 0.52 -12.32 7.78
CA ASN A 82 -0.78 -12.95 8.08
C ASN A 82 -1.88 -12.58 7.06
N GLY A 83 -1.53 -12.57 5.77
CA GLY A 83 -2.45 -12.19 4.68
C GLY A 83 -2.71 -10.68 4.57
N VAL A 84 -1.88 -9.86 5.23
CA VAL A 84 -1.92 -8.41 5.14
C VAL A 84 -0.63 -7.90 4.53
N PHE A 85 -0.73 -7.36 3.32
CA PHE A 85 0.38 -6.66 2.70
C PHE A 85 0.80 -5.42 3.52
N GLY A 86 2.08 -5.35 3.85
CA GLY A 86 2.64 -4.32 4.69
C GLY A 86 4.16 -4.21 4.57
N MET A 87 4.71 -3.27 5.34
CA MET A 87 6.15 -3.15 5.52
C MET A 87 6.51 -2.94 6.99
N VAL A 88 7.60 -3.55 7.43
CA VAL A 88 8.19 -3.36 8.76
C VAL A 88 9.46 -2.54 8.62
N LEU A 89 9.57 -1.49 9.42
CA LEU A 89 10.72 -0.60 9.50
C LEU A 89 11.45 -0.81 10.82
N GLN A 90 12.77 -1.06 10.75
CA GLN A 90 13.69 -1.20 11.89
C GLN A 90 13.15 -2.14 12.99
N ASP A 91 12.46 -3.22 12.60
CA ASP A 91 11.78 -4.17 13.49
C ASP A 91 10.77 -3.57 14.49
N SER A 92 10.41 -2.30 14.30
CA SER A 92 9.75 -1.48 15.33
C SER A 92 8.44 -0.85 14.85
N LEU A 93 8.35 -0.50 13.56
CA LEU A 93 7.17 0.18 13.01
C LEU A 93 6.58 -0.64 11.86
N PHE A 94 5.32 -1.03 12.01
CA PHE A 94 4.57 -1.73 10.96
C PHE A 94 3.63 -0.76 10.22
N ILE A 95 3.77 -0.69 8.91
CA ILE A 95 2.92 0.07 8.00
C ILE A 95 2.06 -0.92 7.22
N ARG A 96 0.75 -0.79 7.35
CA ARG A 96 -0.24 -1.60 6.64
C ARG A 96 -0.84 -0.84 5.46
N PHE A 97 -0.84 -1.45 4.28
CA PHE A 97 -1.52 -0.91 3.10
C PHE A 97 -2.94 -1.46 3.03
N LYS A 98 -3.90 -0.78 3.66
CA LYS A 98 -5.32 -1.18 3.66
C LYS A 98 -6.10 -0.53 2.51
N LYS A 99 -6.88 -1.33 1.77
CA LYS A 99 -7.92 -0.82 0.85
C LYS A 99 -8.94 -0.02 1.65
N MET A 100 -9.23 1.21 1.25
CA MET A 100 -10.27 2.02 1.90
C MET A 100 -11.65 1.42 1.61
N ASP A 101 -12.41 1.16 2.67
CA ASP A 101 -13.84 0.91 2.60
C ASP A 101 -14.61 2.22 2.77
N SER A 102 -15.91 2.22 2.49
CA SER A 102 -16.77 3.42 2.58
C SER A 102 -16.85 4.04 3.98
N THR A 103 -16.42 3.31 5.01
CA THR A 103 -16.45 3.79 6.40
C THR A 103 -15.15 4.47 6.81
N TYR A 104 -14.12 4.41 5.95
CA TYR A 104 -12.75 4.85 6.26
C TYR A 104 -12.22 4.31 7.59
N SER A 105 -12.85 3.25 8.12
CA SER A 105 -12.58 2.80 9.49
C SER A 105 -11.31 1.97 9.51
N VAL A 106 -10.37 2.33 10.37
CA VAL A 106 -9.21 1.49 10.68
C VAL A 106 -9.65 0.58 11.81
N ARG A 107 -10.15 -0.62 11.49
CA ARG A 107 -10.30 -1.67 12.50
C ARG A 107 -8.90 -2.05 12.97
N SER A 108 -8.54 -1.59 14.16
CA SER A 108 -7.40 -2.11 14.91
C SER A 108 -7.52 -3.64 14.92
N LEU A 109 -6.44 -4.33 14.55
CA LEU A 109 -6.29 -5.76 14.81
C LEU A 109 -6.13 -5.91 16.33
N TYR A 110 -7.21 -5.79 17.08
CA TYR A 110 -7.26 -6.32 18.44
C TYR A 110 -7.13 -7.83 18.30
N THR A 111 -5.93 -8.32 18.58
CA THR A 111 -5.64 -9.73 18.76
C THR A 111 -6.19 -10.10 20.13
N ASN A 112 -7.12 -11.06 20.16
CA ASN A 112 -7.46 -11.81 21.38
C ASN A 112 -6.26 -12.65 21.80
#